data_AF-A0AAD5DDL8-F1
#
_entry.id   AF-A0AAD5DDL8-F1
#
_cell.length_a   1.000
_cell.length_b   1.000
_cell.length_c   1.000
_cell.angle_alpha   90.00
_cell.angle_beta   90.00
_cell.angle_gamma   90.00
#
_symmetry.space_group_name_H-M   'P 1'
#
loop_
_entity.id
_entity.type
_entity.pdbx_description
1 polymer ?
#
loop_
_entity_poly.entity_id
_entity_poly.type
_entity_poly.pdbx_seq_one_letter_code
_entity_poly.pdbx_strand_id
1 'polypeptide(L)' 'MQEELDPLEKMGATSVVCKEIPSYMETRPDPLLPTTNGPTNPSWDQWFKGLPDEA' A
#
# COMPACT_ATOMS: atom_id res chain seq x y z
N MET A 1 26.60 -7.57 11.55
CA MET A 1 25.50 -8.27 10.84
C MET A 1 24.54 -8.92 11.82
N GLN A 2 25.03 -9.70 12.79
CA GLN A 2 24.15 -10.36 13.76
C GLN A 2 23.53 -9.39 14.79
N GLU A 3 24.28 -8.37 15.22
CA GLU A 3 23.81 -7.33 16.15
C GLU A 3 22.62 -6.52 15.61
N GLU A 4 22.50 -6.36 14.29
CA GLU A 4 21.41 -5.63 13.64
C GLU A 4 20.10 -6.43 13.59
N LEU A 5 20.16 -7.76 13.73
CA LEU A 5 19.01 -8.67 13.62
C LEU A 5 18.42 -9.05 14.99
N ASP A 6 19.22 -8.96 16.05
CA ASP A 6 18.83 -9.21 17.44
C ASP A 6 17.58 -8.42 17.90
N PRO A 7 17.39 -7.15 17.50
CA PRO A 7 16.17 -6.40 17.83
C PRO A 7 14.91 -6.94 17.14
N LEU A 8 15.05 -7.50 15.94
CA LEU A 8 13.93 -8.02 15.15
C LEU A 8 13.41 -9.35 15.71
N GLU A 9 14.29 -10.17 16.28
CA GLU A 9 13.95 -11.42 16.97
C GLU A 9 13.28 -11.16 18.34
N LYS A 10 13.68 -10.07 19.02
CA LYS A 10 13.05 -9.61 20.28
C LYS A 10 11.70 -8.93 20.07
N MET A 11 11.42 -8.44 18.87
CA MET A 11 10.11 -7.89 18.53
C MET A 11 9.13 -9.07 18.42
N GLY A 12 8.35 -9.29 19.48
CA GLY A 12 7.36 -10.37 19.55
C GLY A 12 6.46 -10.43 18.30
N ALA A 13 5.89 -11.60 18.01
CA ALA A 13 5.23 -11.94 16.75
C ALA A 13 4.55 -10.74 16.04
N THR A 14 5.25 -10.16 15.07
CA THR A 14 4.78 -9.04 14.23
C THR A 14 3.46 -9.39 13.53
N SER A 15 3.20 -10.69 13.34
CA SER A 15 1.92 -11.27 12.95
C SER A 15 0.71 -10.68 13.69
N VAL A 16 0.82 -10.36 14.99
CA VAL A 16 -0.31 -9.81 15.77
C VAL A 16 -0.59 -8.35 15.41
N VAL A 17 0.46 -7.54 15.22
CA VAL A 17 0.33 -6.13 14.82
C VAL A 17 -0.06 -6.00 13.34
N CYS A 18 0.41 -6.91 12.50
CA CYS A 18 0.11 -6.90 11.07
C CYS A 18 -1.33 -7.34 10.73
N LYS A 19 -2.16 -7.80 11.67
CA LYS A 19 -3.55 -8.19 11.37
C LYS A 19 -4.43 -7.03 10.90
N GLU A 20 -4.12 -5.81 11.35
CA GLU A 20 -4.88 -4.62 10.99
C GLU A 20 -4.51 -4.10 9.59
N ILE A 21 -3.31 -4.42 9.09
CA ILE A 21 -2.81 -3.95 7.78
C ILE A 21 -3.66 -4.49 6.61
N PRO A 22 -3.96 -5.81 6.52
CA PRO A 22 -4.85 -6.34 5.49
C PRO A 22 -6.21 -5.65 5.46
N SER A 23 -6.82 -5.46 6.63
CA SER A 23 -8.14 -4.81 6.72
C SER A 23 -8.13 -3.37 6.18
N TYR A 24 -7.04 -2.65 6.43
CA TYR A 24 -6.85 -1.29 5.92
C TYR A 24 -6.62 -1.27 4.40
N MET A 25 -5.86 -2.23 3.87
CA MET A 25 -5.60 -2.34 2.44
C MET A 25 -6.84 -2.76 1.65
N GLU A 26 -7.69 -3.62 2.21
CA GLU A 26 -8.92 -4.08 1.55
C GLU A 26 -10.02 -3.01 1.51
N THR A 27 -10.01 -2.09 2.48
CA THR A 27 -11.05 -1.05 2.62
C THR A 27 -10.77 0.22 1.83
N ARG A 28 -9.52 0.43 1.39
CA ARG A 28 -9.13 1.61 0.62
C ARG A 28 -8.89 1.26 -0.84
N PRO A 29 -9.57 1.94 -1.79
CA PRO A 29 -9.28 1.76 -3.20
C PRO A 29 -7.88 2.33 -3.49
N ASP A 30 -6.99 1.52 -4.07
CA ASP A 30 -5.64 1.89 -4.50
C ASP A 30 -5.57 1.95 -6.04
N PRO A 31 -5.19 3.09 -6.65
CA PRO A 31 -5.13 3.27 -8.10
C PRO A 31 -3.92 2.62 -8.78
N LEU A 32 -2.91 2.22 -8.01
CA LEU A 32 -1.69 1.59 -8.53
C LEU A 32 -1.84 0.07 -8.65
N LEU A 33 -2.93 -0.49 -8.12
CA LEU A 33 -3.22 -1.90 -8.24
C LEU A 33 -3.93 -2.20 -9.58
N PRO A 34 -3.66 -3.35 -10.21
CA PRO A 34 -4.35 -3.77 -11.44
C PRO A 34 -5.88 -3.94 -11.26
N THR A 35 -6.33 -4.13 -10.03
CA THR A 35 -7.75 -4.26 -9.69
C THR A 35 -7.99 -3.57 -8.36
N THR A 36 -8.85 -2.57 -8.38
CA THR A 36 -9.17 -1.74 -7.22
C THR A 36 -10.55 -2.10 -6.69
N ASN A 37 -10.66 -2.40 -5.40
CA ASN A 37 -11.94 -2.62 -4.74
C ASN A 37 -12.52 -1.28 -4.27
N GLY A 38 -13.71 -0.93 -4.74
CA GLY A 38 -14.42 0.29 -4.34
C GLY A 38 -14.60 1.31 -5.48
N PRO A 39 -15.21 2.47 -5.21
CA PRO A 39 -15.51 3.47 -6.23
C PRO A 39 -14.24 4.16 -6.73
N THR A 40 -14.17 4.40 -8.04
CA THR A 40 -13.09 5.18 -8.66
C THR A 40 -13.08 6.60 -8.11
N ASN A 41 -11.93 7.06 -7.62
CA ASN A 41 -11.77 8.44 -7.18
C ASN A 41 -11.43 9.34 -8.38
N PRO A 42 -12.31 10.30 -8.76
CA PRO A 42 -12.08 11.17 -9.91
C PRO A 42 -10.89 12.12 -9.74
N SER A 43 -10.39 12.31 -8.51
CA SER A 43 -9.16 13.09 -8.27
C SER A 43 -7.90 12.36 -8.73
N TRP A 44 -7.95 11.05 -9.03
CA TRP A 44 -6.77 10.31 -9.53
C TRP A 44 -6.43 10.64 -10.97
N ASP A 45 -7.39 11.08 -11.76
CA ASP A 45 -7.16 11.53 -13.13
C ASP A 45 -6.05 12.59 -13.22
N GLN A 46 -5.86 13.45 -12.21
CA GLN A 46 -4.77 14.44 -12.26
C GLN A 46 -3.36 13.83 -12.14
N TRP A 47 -3.24 12.63 -11.56
CA TRP A 47 -1.98 11.94 -11.34
C TRP A 47 -1.67 10.92 -12.44
N PHE A 48 -2.71 10.37 -13.09
CA PHE A 48 -2.59 9.35 -14.13
C PHE A 48 -3.02 9.80 -15.53
N LYS A 49 -3.49 11.05 -15.69
CA LYS A 49 -3.48 11.68 -17.01
C LYS A 49 -2.02 11.77 -17.42
N GLY A 50 -1.65 10.96 -18.40
CA GLY A 50 -0.33 11.02 -19.00
C GLY A 50 0.00 12.45 -19.44
N LEU A 51 1.29 12.72 -19.67
CA LEU A 51 1.68 13.97 -20.32
C LEU A 51 0.80 14.17 -21.57
N PRO A 52 0.31 15.39 -21.85
CA PRO A 52 -0.34 15.65 -23.11
C PRO A 52 0.57 15.13 -24.22
N ASP A 53 0.01 14.38 -25.18
CA ASP A 53 0.72 13.98 -26.39
C ASP A 53 1.38 15.26 -26.95
N GLU A 54 2.71 15.34 -26.89
CA GLU A 54 3.47 16.45 -27.42
C GLU A 54 3.38 16.31 -28.94
N ALA A 55 2.48 17.10 -29.53
CA ALA A 55 2.18 17.16 -30.96
C ALA A 55 3.29 17.87 -31.75
#